data_AF-A0A9E1W1M1-F1
#
_entry.id   AF-A0A9E1W1M1-F1
#
_cell.length_a   1.000
_cell.length_b   1.000
_cell.length_c   1.000
_cell.angle_alpha   90.00
_cell.angle_beta   90.00
_cell.angle_gamma   90.00
#
_symmetry.space_group_name_H-M   'P 1'
#
loop_
_entity.id
_entity.type
_entity.pdbx_description
1 polymer ?
#
loop_
_entity_poly.entity_id
_entity_poly.type
_entity_poly.pdbx_seq_one_letter_code
_entity_poly.pdbx_strand_id
1 'polypeptide(L)'
;VPAASGQTQADDTRFSSRLAISPYAQAVPNDSYTFIGVSHPSLDSALTQIGVVVEAIGMTTTVNNAAGRAQVFTVDAGETHRVFIVNQSNATINTSNASFTDSRTHLIPTIDSAQFGAVRVTTVSERPSLAAGSRNVTVGSTPKFDNLAQLTIWGIVFIESSSSGFAMEFIGDMQDSTLGGTLPNGAGSSLGPGSASATSSAFARPARGVN
;
A
#
# COMPACT_ATOMS: atom_id res chain seq x y z
N VAL A 1 8.56 1.72 16.56
CA VAL A 1 7.61 0.63 16.20
C VAL A 1 6.74 1.29 15.15
N PRO A 2 6.82 0.91 13.86
CA PRO A 2 6.12 1.66 12.84
C PRO A 2 4.65 1.27 12.86
N ALA A 3 3.94 1.78 13.86
CA ALA A 3 2.50 1.92 13.82
C ALA A 3 2.21 3.18 13.01
N ALA A 4 1.19 3.15 12.16
CA ALA A 4 0.71 4.33 11.49
C ALA A 4 0.27 5.37 12.54
N SER A 5 1.06 6.43 12.73
CA SER A 5 0.85 7.43 13.77
C SER A 5 1.07 8.82 13.19
N GLY A 6 -0.02 9.59 13.04
CA GLY A 6 0.00 10.99 12.65
C GLY A 6 -0.13 11.30 11.16
N GLN A 7 -0.05 10.32 10.27
CA GLN A 7 -0.37 10.53 8.85
C GLN A 7 -1.89 10.53 8.64
N THR A 8 -2.32 11.42 7.77
CA THR A 8 -3.73 11.55 7.34
C THR A 8 -3.90 11.27 5.86
N GLN A 9 -2.82 11.18 5.09
CA GLN A 9 -2.85 10.99 3.63
C GLN A 9 -1.60 10.23 3.19
N ALA A 10 -1.62 9.70 1.96
CA ALA A 10 -0.44 9.04 1.42
C ALA A 10 0.70 10.04 1.21
N ASP A 11 1.93 9.59 1.42
CA ASP A 11 3.12 10.40 1.21
C ASP A 11 3.26 10.76 -0.29
N ASP A 12 3.62 12.01 -0.60
CA ASP A 12 4.04 12.40 -1.94
C ASP A 12 5.49 11.95 -2.19
N THR A 13 5.66 10.64 -2.36
CA THR A 13 6.94 10.00 -2.59
C THR A 13 7.04 9.47 -4.00
N ARG A 14 8.25 9.53 -4.57
CA ARG A 14 8.61 8.89 -5.84
C ARG A 14 9.51 7.67 -5.65
N PHE A 15 9.77 7.28 -4.40
CA PHE A 15 10.54 6.08 -4.12
C PHE A 15 9.69 4.87 -4.45
N SER A 16 10.07 4.13 -5.50
CA SER A 16 9.36 2.93 -5.94
C SER A 16 9.10 2.00 -4.75
N SER A 17 10.14 1.75 -3.94
CA SER A 17 10.17 1.60 -2.46
C SER A 17 8.90 1.28 -1.65
N ARG A 18 8.01 2.25 -1.81
CA ARG A 18 7.01 2.67 -0.85
C ARG A 18 5.75 3.08 -1.58
N LEU A 19 5.63 2.80 -2.87
CA LEU A 19 4.56 3.31 -3.70
C LEU A 19 4.10 2.21 -4.64
N ALA A 20 2.81 1.91 -4.57
CA ALA A 20 2.08 1.21 -5.61
C ALA A 20 0.88 2.05 -6.03
N ILE A 21 0.53 1.98 -7.31
CA ILE A 21 -0.59 2.68 -7.90
C ILE A 21 -1.42 1.68 -8.69
N SER A 22 -2.72 1.62 -8.41
CA SER A 22 -3.68 1.10 -9.39
C SER A 22 -4.21 2.27 -10.21
N PRO A 23 -4.04 2.29 -11.54
CA PRO A 23 -4.49 3.39 -12.38
C PRO A 23 -6.01 3.51 -12.46
N TYR A 24 -6.74 2.53 -11.89
CA TYR A 24 -8.18 2.46 -11.93
C TYR A 24 -8.78 2.15 -10.55
N ALA A 25 -9.86 2.85 -10.24
CA ALA A 25 -10.76 2.65 -9.10
C ALA A 25 -12.15 3.15 -9.52
N GLN A 26 -13.20 2.52 -9.00
CA GLN A 26 -14.59 2.88 -9.26
C GLN A 26 -15.46 2.70 -8.01
N ALA A 27 -16.40 3.62 -7.84
CA ALA A 27 -17.53 3.49 -6.92
C ALA A 27 -18.79 4.07 -7.59
N VAL A 28 -19.74 3.23 -7.95
CA VAL A 28 -21.03 3.64 -8.53
C VAL A 28 -22.13 3.24 -7.54
N PRO A 29 -23.04 4.17 -7.17
CA PRO A 29 -23.99 3.94 -6.09
C PRO A 29 -24.78 2.64 -6.21
N ASN A 30 -24.61 1.73 -5.24
CA ASN A 30 -25.28 0.42 -5.16
C ASN A 30 -25.16 -0.44 -6.44
N ASP A 31 -24.13 -0.22 -7.25
CA ASP A 31 -23.87 -0.97 -8.48
C ASP A 31 -22.47 -1.57 -8.48
N SER A 32 -21.47 -0.79 -8.06
CA SER A 32 -20.09 -1.27 -8.03
C SER A 32 -19.22 -0.52 -7.02
N TYR A 33 -18.20 -1.21 -6.51
CA TYR A 33 -17.24 -0.68 -5.56
C TYR A 33 -15.83 -1.22 -5.84
N THR A 34 -14.83 -0.56 -5.28
CA THR A 34 -13.45 -1.03 -5.33
C THR A 34 -13.11 -1.74 -4.04
N PHE A 35 -12.62 -2.98 -4.15
CA PHE A 35 -12.09 -3.77 -3.05
C PHE A 35 -10.58 -3.90 -3.16
N ILE A 36 -9.89 -3.80 -2.03
CA ILE A 36 -8.44 -3.98 -1.95
C ILE A 36 -8.12 -4.85 -0.73
N GLY A 37 -7.37 -5.93 -0.94
CA GLY A 37 -6.76 -6.74 0.11
C GLY A 37 -5.29 -6.37 0.29
N VAL A 38 -4.87 -6.15 1.53
CA VAL A 38 -3.47 -5.90 1.89
C VAL A 38 -3.04 -6.94 2.92
N SER A 39 -2.09 -7.79 2.58
CA SER A 39 -1.67 -8.93 3.42
C SER A 39 -0.19 -8.89 3.75
N HIS A 40 0.15 -9.28 4.97
CA HIS A 40 1.54 -9.45 5.40
C HIS A 40 1.87 -10.96 5.56
N PRO A 41 2.70 -11.55 4.68
CA PRO A 41 2.97 -13.00 4.66
C PRO A 41 3.77 -13.55 5.85
N SER A 42 4.19 -12.71 6.80
CA SER A 42 4.94 -13.07 8.01
C SER A 42 6.37 -13.58 7.72
N LEU A 43 7.10 -12.89 6.86
CA LEU A 43 8.50 -13.21 6.54
C LEU A 43 9.44 -12.82 7.67
N ASP A 44 10.45 -13.65 7.98
CA ASP A 44 11.41 -13.38 9.06
C ASP A 44 12.25 -12.12 8.84
N SER A 45 12.53 -11.80 7.57
CA SER A 45 13.25 -10.59 7.14
C SER A 45 12.37 -9.33 7.10
N ALA A 46 11.05 -9.50 7.24
CA ALA A 46 10.11 -8.40 7.31
C ALA A 46 9.98 -7.86 8.73
N LEU A 47 9.60 -6.58 8.84
CA LEU A 47 9.12 -6.06 10.12
C LEU A 47 7.81 -6.75 10.46
N THR A 48 7.56 -6.99 11.75
CA THR A 48 6.34 -7.69 12.18
C THR A 48 5.09 -6.83 12.06
N GLN A 49 5.25 -5.54 11.75
CA GLN A 49 4.19 -4.56 11.56
C GLN A 49 4.64 -3.58 10.47
N ILE A 50 3.78 -3.31 9.51
CA ILE A 50 4.02 -2.32 8.45
C ILE A 50 2.84 -1.37 8.40
N GLY A 51 3.10 -0.07 8.61
CA GLY A 51 2.09 0.96 8.42
C GLY A 51 1.84 1.20 6.93
N VAL A 52 0.57 1.39 6.56
CA VAL A 52 0.11 1.57 5.18
C VAL A 52 -0.91 2.70 5.12
N VAL A 53 -0.83 3.47 4.04
CA VAL A 53 -1.86 4.41 3.64
C VAL A 53 -2.42 3.97 2.28
N VAL A 54 -3.73 3.76 2.22
CA VAL A 54 -4.48 3.51 0.98
C VAL A 54 -5.33 4.74 0.67
N GLU A 55 -5.13 5.38 -0.47
CA GLU A 55 -5.79 6.62 -0.86
C GLU A 55 -6.52 6.49 -2.19
N ALA A 56 -7.75 7.00 -2.23
CA ALA A 56 -8.53 7.18 -3.45
C ALA A 56 -8.17 8.51 -4.12
N ILE A 57 -7.66 8.45 -5.36
CA ILE A 57 -7.20 9.60 -6.14
C ILE A 57 -8.25 9.95 -7.20
N GLY A 58 -8.56 11.24 -7.33
CA GLY A 58 -9.50 11.73 -8.35
C GLY A 58 -10.97 11.46 -8.06
N MET A 59 -11.29 10.93 -6.88
CA MET A 59 -12.66 10.64 -6.44
C MET A 59 -13.11 11.65 -5.39
N THR A 60 -14.39 12.01 -5.41
CA THR A 60 -15.01 12.87 -4.39
C THR A 60 -15.54 12.02 -3.24
N THR A 61 -14.99 12.22 -2.04
CA THR A 61 -15.41 11.52 -0.83
C THR A 61 -16.42 12.31 0.00
N THR A 62 -17.14 11.63 0.89
CA THR A 62 -18.11 12.27 1.80
C THR A 62 -17.44 13.40 2.59
N VAL A 63 -16.25 13.13 3.13
CA VAL A 63 -15.35 14.15 3.67
C VAL A 63 -14.27 14.42 2.63
N ASN A 64 -14.54 15.35 1.71
CA ASN A 64 -13.66 15.58 0.56
C ASN A 64 -12.39 16.40 0.87
N ASN A 65 -11.53 15.86 1.73
CA ASN A 65 -10.18 16.34 2.00
C ASN A 65 -9.19 15.17 1.94
N ALA A 66 -7.91 15.43 2.16
CA ALA A 66 -6.89 14.39 2.05
C ALA A 66 -7.11 13.25 3.07
N ALA A 67 -7.57 13.58 4.28
CA ALA A 67 -7.89 12.60 5.32
C ALA A 67 -9.09 11.71 4.97
N GLY A 68 -10.17 12.29 4.46
CA GLY A 68 -11.36 11.52 4.09
C GLY A 68 -11.22 10.76 2.77
N ARG A 69 -10.11 10.92 2.04
CA ARG A 69 -9.77 10.12 0.85
C ARG A 69 -8.84 8.95 1.16
N ALA A 70 -8.34 8.83 2.37
CA ALA A 70 -7.35 7.84 2.73
C ALA A 70 -7.77 7.01 3.95
N GLN A 71 -7.29 5.78 3.99
CA GLN A 71 -7.29 4.94 5.18
C GLN A 71 -5.86 4.64 5.57
N VAL A 72 -5.59 4.82 6.86
CA VAL A 72 -4.26 4.74 7.46
C VAL A 72 -4.32 3.67 8.54
N PHE A 73 -3.55 2.61 8.38
CA PHE A 73 -3.58 1.47 9.30
C PHE A 73 -2.24 0.75 9.35
N THR A 74 -2.11 -0.16 10.31
CA THR A 74 -0.93 -1.03 10.46
C THR A 74 -1.34 -2.45 10.13
N VAL A 75 -0.55 -3.13 9.31
CA VAL A 75 -0.73 -4.54 8.96
C VAL A 75 0.27 -5.34 9.77
N ASP A 76 -0.25 -6.19 10.66
CA ASP A 76 0.56 -7.09 11.46
C ASP A 76 0.94 -8.35 10.67
N ALA A 77 2.04 -8.98 11.06
CA ALA A 77 2.51 -10.20 10.43
C ALA A 77 1.48 -11.33 10.51
N GLY A 78 1.15 -11.91 9.35
CA GLY A 78 0.14 -12.96 9.23
C GLY A 78 -1.29 -12.42 9.06
N GLU A 79 -1.48 -11.10 9.00
CA GLU A 79 -2.80 -10.49 8.86
C GLU A 79 -3.10 -10.02 7.44
N THR A 80 -4.39 -9.94 7.15
CA THR A 80 -4.95 -9.33 5.94
C THR A 80 -5.96 -8.26 6.33
N HIS A 81 -5.77 -7.05 5.81
CA HIS A 81 -6.73 -5.96 5.90
C HIS A 81 -7.49 -5.82 4.59
N ARG A 82 -8.73 -5.34 4.69
CA ARG A 82 -9.68 -5.16 3.60
C ARG A 82 -10.04 -3.69 3.52
N VAL A 83 -9.91 -3.08 2.34
CA VAL A 83 -10.30 -1.69 2.10
C VAL A 83 -11.38 -1.65 1.03
N PHE A 84 -12.44 -0.88 1.29
CA PHE A 84 -13.55 -0.66 0.38
C PHE A 84 -13.61 0.82 0.01
N ILE A 85 -13.56 1.15 -1.29
CA ILE A 85 -13.96 2.47 -1.79
C ILE A 85 -15.37 2.30 -2.35
N VAL A 86 -16.33 2.89 -1.67
CA VAL A 86 -17.76 2.59 -1.85
C VAL A 86 -18.59 3.84 -1.58
N ASN A 87 -19.77 3.96 -2.21
CA ASN A 87 -20.64 5.11 -1.94
C ASN A 87 -21.20 5.06 -0.51
N GLN A 88 -21.34 6.23 0.11
CA GLN A 88 -21.79 6.39 1.49
C GLN A 88 -23.17 5.76 1.78
N SER A 89 -24.06 5.70 0.79
CA SER A 89 -25.40 5.10 0.90
C SER A 89 -25.47 3.68 0.33
N ASN A 90 -24.35 2.93 0.35
CA ASN A 90 -24.37 1.53 -0.06
C ASN A 90 -25.21 0.68 0.91
N ALA A 91 -26.09 -0.16 0.36
CA ALA A 91 -27.05 -0.93 1.12
C ALA A 91 -26.40 -1.98 2.04
N THR A 92 -25.22 -2.49 1.67
CA THR A 92 -24.57 -3.63 2.36
C THR A 92 -23.25 -3.23 3.03
N ILE A 93 -22.37 -2.53 2.31
CA ILE A 93 -21.01 -2.17 2.74
C ILE A 93 -21.06 -0.78 3.36
N ASN A 94 -21.38 -0.72 4.64
CA ASN A 94 -21.48 0.53 5.39
C ASN A 94 -21.13 0.33 6.87
N THR A 95 -20.97 1.44 7.59
CA THR A 95 -20.58 1.46 9.01
C THR A 95 -21.68 1.02 9.97
N SER A 96 -22.92 0.85 9.50
CA SER A 96 -24.02 0.31 10.31
C SER A 96 -24.06 -1.23 10.28
N ASN A 97 -23.35 -1.86 9.34
CA ASN A 97 -23.25 -3.31 9.22
C ASN A 97 -22.03 -3.83 9.98
N ALA A 98 -22.27 -4.65 11.01
CA ALA A 98 -21.22 -5.18 11.87
C ALA A 98 -20.11 -5.95 11.11
N SER A 99 -20.44 -6.54 9.96
CA SER A 99 -19.48 -7.28 9.11
C SER A 99 -18.37 -6.39 8.53
N PHE A 100 -18.53 -5.06 8.58
CA PHE A 100 -17.62 -4.07 8.00
C PHE A 100 -17.07 -3.07 9.03
N THR A 101 -17.17 -3.41 10.33
CA THR A 101 -16.72 -2.53 11.43
C THR A 101 -15.61 -3.13 12.28
N ASP A 102 -15.02 -4.25 11.85
CA ASP A 102 -13.85 -4.83 12.51
C ASP A 102 -12.58 -3.99 12.26
N SER A 103 -11.54 -4.22 13.06
CA SER A 103 -10.28 -3.46 13.00
C SER A 103 -9.46 -3.73 11.73
N ARG A 104 -9.83 -4.72 10.93
CA ARG A 104 -9.16 -5.09 9.67
C ARG A 104 -9.94 -4.65 8.44
N THR A 105 -11.06 -3.96 8.61
CA THR A 105 -11.94 -3.53 7.53
C THR A 105 -12.05 -2.02 7.52
N HIS A 106 -11.71 -1.43 6.38
CA HIS A 106 -11.57 0.02 6.23
C HIS A 106 -12.45 0.51 5.08
N LEU A 107 -13.12 1.65 5.26
CA LEU A 107 -14.03 2.21 4.27
C LEU A 107 -13.56 3.61 3.86
N ILE A 108 -13.51 3.88 2.56
CA ILE A 108 -13.35 5.22 1.98
C ILE A 108 -14.70 5.56 1.34
N PRO A 109 -15.60 6.27 2.07
CA PRO A 109 -16.92 6.56 1.57
C PRO A 109 -16.89 7.67 0.51
N THR A 110 -17.43 7.38 -0.67
CA THR A 110 -17.64 8.35 -1.74
C THR A 110 -19.03 8.99 -1.66
N ILE A 111 -19.20 10.14 -2.31
CA ILE A 111 -20.54 10.70 -2.50
C ILE A 111 -21.44 9.76 -3.33
N ASP A 112 -22.75 9.97 -3.28
CA ASP A 112 -23.76 9.17 -4.00
C ASP A 112 -23.89 9.57 -5.48
N SER A 113 -22.76 9.61 -6.19
CA SER A 113 -22.68 9.74 -7.64
C SER A 113 -21.52 8.91 -8.16
N ALA A 114 -21.57 8.49 -9.43
CA ALA A 114 -20.53 7.66 -10.02
C ALA A 114 -19.15 8.33 -9.90
N GLN A 115 -18.21 7.64 -9.25
CA GLN A 115 -16.83 8.05 -9.08
C GLN A 115 -15.90 7.11 -9.83
N PHE A 116 -14.91 7.69 -10.51
CA PHE A 116 -13.83 6.98 -11.18
C PHE A 116 -12.52 7.66 -10.83
N GLY A 117 -11.47 6.88 -10.68
CA GLY A 117 -10.17 7.42 -10.28
C GLY A 117 -9.10 6.36 -10.26
N ALA A 118 -8.17 6.51 -9.33
CA ALA A 118 -7.05 5.62 -9.11
C ALA A 118 -6.88 5.32 -7.62
N VAL A 119 -6.08 4.31 -7.30
CA VAL A 119 -5.66 4.03 -5.92
C VAL A 119 -4.18 4.28 -5.80
N ARG A 120 -3.77 5.00 -4.75
CA ARG A 120 -2.38 5.11 -4.34
C ARG A 120 -2.20 4.39 -3.00
N VAL A 121 -1.22 3.51 -2.93
CA VAL A 121 -0.81 2.85 -1.69
C VAL A 121 0.61 3.26 -1.35
N THR A 122 0.83 3.71 -0.11
CA THR A 122 2.17 4.00 0.38
C THR A 122 2.44 3.38 1.74
N THR A 123 3.68 2.96 2.02
CA THR A 123 4.03 2.58 3.39
C THR A 123 4.27 3.80 4.25
N VAL A 124 3.98 3.68 5.54
CA VAL A 124 4.41 4.61 6.57
C VAL A 124 5.82 4.23 7.00
N SER A 125 6.80 5.09 6.71
CA SER A 125 8.17 4.86 7.20
C SER A 125 8.55 5.97 8.17
N GLU A 126 9.11 5.60 9.31
CA GLU A 126 9.69 6.55 10.28
C GLU A 126 10.96 7.24 9.71
N ARG A 127 11.51 6.75 8.57
CA ARG A 127 12.76 7.27 7.96
C ARG A 127 12.57 7.65 6.48
N PRO A 128 11.66 8.59 6.16
CA PRO A 128 11.34 8.94 4.78
C PRO A 128 12.48 9.66 4.04
N SER A 129 13.49 10.17 4.76
CA SER A 129 14.63 10.93 4.22
C SER A 129 15.85 10.08 3.83
N LEU A 130 15.95 8.83 4.30
CA LEU A 130 17.11 7.97 4.02
C LEU A 130 17.01 7.34 2.64
N ALA A 131 18.13 6.96 2.01
CA ALA A 131 18.08 6.16 0.78
C ALA A 131 17.40 4.80 1.05
N ALA A 132 16.66 4.25 0.09
CA ALA A 132 15.90 3.00 0.26
C ALA A 132 16.72 1.85 0.85
N GLY A 133 17.99 1.71 0.43
CA GLY A 133 18.95 0.72 0.93
C GLY A 133 19.31 0.84 2.42
N SER A 134 19.08 2.00 3.01
CA SER A 134 19.48 2.34 4.39
C SER A 134 18.28 2.47 5.34
N ARG A 135 17.07 2.13 4.88
CA ARG A 135 15.83 2.15 5.68
C ARG A 135 15.57 0.81 6.35
N ASN A 136 16.50 0.35 7.19
CA ASN A 136 16.26 -0.83 8.04
C ASN A 136 16.20 -0.47 9.53
N VAL A 137 15.52 -1.34 10.28
CA VAL A 137 15.69 -1.47 11.72
C VAL A 137 16.49 -2.75 11.93
N THR A 138 17.54 -2.70 12.73
CA THR A 138 18.18 -3.94 13.18
C THR A 138 17.38 -4.48 14.37
N VAL A 139 16.80 -5.67 14.22
CA VAL A 139 16.10 -6.39 15.30
C VAL A 139 16.94 -7.61 15.65
N GLY A 140 17.52 -7.61 16.85
CA GLY A 140 18.57 -8.56 17.21
C GLY A 140 19.81 -8.34 16.35
N SER A 141 20.23 -9.35 15.59
CA SER A 141 21.33 -9.28 14.62
C SER A 141 20.86 -9.11 13.16
N THR A 142 19.55 -9.05 12.93
CA THR A 142 18.97 -9.13 11.59
C THR A 142 18.43 -7.77 11.16
N PRO A 143 18.84 -7.23 10.00
CA PRO A 143 18.22 -6.05 9.43
C PRO A 143 16.82 -6.38 8.89
N LYS A 144 15.82 -5.61 9.30
CA LYS A 144 14.42 -5.70 8.88
C LYS A 144 13.97 -4.40 8.22
N PHE A 145 13.12 -4.48 7.21
CA PHE A 145 12.68 -3.31 6.43
C PHE A 145 11.15 -3.10 6.53
N ASP A 146 10.67 -1.87 6.33
CA ASP A 146 9.26 -1.41 6.35
C ASP A 146 8.75 -1.04 4.93
N ASN A 147 9.17 -1.78 3.91
CA ASN A 147 8.88 -1.45 2.51
C ASN A 147 7.62 -2.15 1.96
N LEU A 148 7.09 -1.62 0.86
CA LEU A 148 5.83 -2.10 0.27
C LEU A 148 5.99 -3.50 -0.36
N ALA A 149 7.20 -3.83 -0.82
CA ALA A 149 7.57 -5.14 -1.36
C ALA A 149 7.39 -6.32 -0.39
N GLN A 150 7.24 -6.06 0.92
CA GLN A 150 6.94 -7.09 1.92
C GLN A 150 5.44 -7.37 2.06
N LEU A 151 4.58 -6.56 1.44
CA LEU A 151 3.14 -6.74 1.47
C LEU A 151 2.65 -7.34 0.14
N THR A 152 1.64 -8.19 0.23
CA THR A 152 0.86 -8.61 -0.94
C THR A 152 -0.40 -7.76 -1.02
N ILE A 153 -0.54 -7.02 -2.12
CA ILE A 153 -1.71 -6.19 -2.39
C ILE A 153 -2.40 -6.72 -3.64
N TRP A 154 -3.71 -6.82 -3.58
CA TRP A 154 -4.54 -7.21 -4.70
C TRP A 154 -5.86 -6.46 -4.59
N GLY A 155 -6.53 -6.28 -5.72
CA GLY A 155 -7.80 -5.55 -5.73
C GLY A 155 -8.68 -5.95 -6.89
N ILE A 156 -9.95 -5.61 -6.75
CA ILE A 156 -11.00 -5.90 -7.72
C ILE A 156 -11.95 -4.71 -7.75
N VAL A 157 -12.37 -4.30 -8.94
CA VAL A 157 -13.62 -3.54 -9.10
C VAL A 157 -14.76 -4.55 -9.20
N PHE A 158 -15.60 -4.58 -8.18
CA PHE A 158 -16.70 -5.53 -8.07
C PHE A 158 -18.00 -4.89 -8.52
N ILE A 159 -18.78 -5.62 -9.32
CA ILE A 159 -20.09 -5.25 -9.83
C ILE A 159 -21.13 -6.09 -9.10
N GLU A 160 -21.92 -5.46 -8.25
CA GLU A 160 -22.88 -6.11 -7.35
C GLU A 160 -23.96 -6.86 -8.13
N SER A 161 -24.50 -6.23 -9.17
CA SER A 161 -25.62 -6.77 -9.98
C SER A 161 -25.28 -8.08 -10.70
N SER A 162 -24.01 -8.28 -11.07
CA SER A 162 -23.54 -9.49 -11.77
C SER A 162 -22.74 -10.44 -10.89
N SER A 163 -22.45 -10.04 -9.64
CA SER A 163 -21.52 -10.74 -8.73
C SER A 163 -20.18 -11.07 -9.41
N SER A 164 -19.72 -10.19 -10.30
CA SER A 164 -18.46 -10.33 -11.04
C SER A 164 -17.59 -9.09 -10.86
N GLY A 165 -16.38 -9.12 -11.39
CA GLY A 165 -15.51 -7.96 -11.32
C GLY A 165 -14.28 -8.08 -12.19
N PHE A 166 -13.51 -7.00 -12.23
CA PHE A 166 -12.24 -6.93 -12.93
C PHE A 166 -11.12 -6.80 -11.91
N ALA A 167 -10.08 -7.63 -12.07
CA ALA A 167 -8.89 -7.53 -11.23
C ALA A 167 -8.17 -6.20 -11.49
N MET A 168 -7.70 -5.59 -10.42
CA MET A 168 -6.90 -4.38 -10.47
C MET A 168 -5.43 -4.74 -10.54
N GLU A 169 -4.70 -4.03 -11.39
CA GLU A 169 -3.26 -4.08 -11.44
C GLU A 169 -2.67 -3.02 -10.52
N PHE A 170 -1.74 -3.42 -9.66
CA PHE A 170 -0.96 -2.50 -8.85
C PHE A 170 0.45 -2.40 -9.42
N ILE A 171 0.79 -1.22 -9.91
CA ILE A 171 2.07 -0.89 -10.52
C ILE A 171 2.95 -0.19 -9.48
N GLY A 172 4.14 -0.73 -9.22
CA GLY A 172 5.04 -0.22 -8.17
C GLY A 172 5.96 -1.31 -7.63
N ASP A 173 6.82 -0.98 -6.66
CA ASP A 173 7.89 -1.90 -6.21
C ASP A 173 7.44 -3.12 -5.40
N MET A 174 6.14 -3.43 -5.38
CA MET A 174 5.65 -4.67 -4.79
C MET A 174 6.44 -5.90 -5.29
N GLN A 175 6.99 -5.83 -6.51
CA GLN A 175 7.88 -6.85 -7.07
C GLN A 175 8.99 -6.30 -8.00
N ASP A 176 9.25 -4.99 -8.00
CA ASP A 176 10.31 -4.42 -8.86
C ASP A 176 11.68 -4.91 -8.38
N SER A 177 12.31 -5.77 -9.19
CA SER A 177 13.52 -6.47 -8.81
C SER A 177 14.70 -5.51 -8.83
N THR A 178 15.31 -5.26 -7.67
CA THR A 178 16.61 -4.60 -7.63
C THR A 178 17.72 -5.55 -8.12
N LEU A 179 18.66 -5.04 -8.91
CA LEU A 179 19.87 -5.80 -9.30
C LEU A 179 20.67 -6.18 -8.04
N GLY A 180 20.81 -7.48 -7.79
CA GLY A 180 21.61 -8.05 -6.70
C GLY A 180 23.01 -8.47 -7.15
N GLY A 181 24.00 -8.37 -6.25
CA GLY A 181 25.38 -8.82 -6.48
C GLY A 181 26.43 -7.70 -6.50
N THR A 182 27.70 -8.09 -6.64
CA THR A 182 28.83 -7.16 -6.85
C THR A 182 28.73 -6.61 -8.27
N LEU A 183 28.07 -5.46 -8.39
CA LEU A 183 27.92 -4.79 -9.66
C LEU A 183 29.17 -3.95 -9.95
N PRO A 184 29.71 -3.97 -11.18
CA PRO A 184 30.68 -2.97 -11.62
C PRO A 184 30.11 -1.56 -11.38
N ASN A 185 30.96 -0.61 -11.03
CA ASN A 185 30.55 0.79 -10.84
C ASN A 185 29.66 1.25 -12.01
N GLY A 186 28.43 1.67 -11.70
CA GLY A 186 27.47 2.19 -12.68
C GLY A 186 26.36 1.23 -13.13
N ALA A 187 26.36 -0.03 -12.71
CA ALA A 187 25.31 -1.00 -13.06
C ALA A 187 24.22 -1.17 -11.97
N GLY A 188 23.77 -0.07 -11.34
CA GLY A 188 22.73 -0.10 -10.29
C GLY A 188 21.42 0.52 -10.74
N SER A 189 20.29 0.01 -10.23
CA SER A 189 18.99 0.69 -10.30
C SER A 189 19.10 2.05 -9.57
N SER A 190 18.68 3.13 -10.23
CA SER A 190 18.78 4.48 -9.69
C SER A 190 17.72 4.67 -8.60
N LEU A 191 18.14 4.58 -7.33
CA LEU A 191 17.31 4.88 -6.16
C LEU A 191 17.03 6.38 -5.98
N GLY A 192 16.85 7.13 -7.08
CA GLY A 192 16.77 8.59 -7.10
C GLY A 192 18.14 9.29 -7.13
N PRO A 193 18.15 10.62 -7.31
CA PRO A 193 19.38 11.39 -7.45
C PRO A 193 20.16 11.40 -6.13
N GLY A 194 21.31 10.73 -6.09
CA GLY A 194 22.33 10.96 -5.07
C GLY A 194 22.95 9.75 -4.34
N SER A 195 22.58 8.50 -4.65
CA SER A 195 23.23 7.37 -3.96
C SER A 195 24.47 6.88 -4.72
N ALA A 196 25.64 7.28 -4.21
CA ALA A 196 26.93 6.75 -4.62
C ALA A 196 26.97 5.21 -4.51
N SER A 197 27.62 4.58 -5.48
CA SER A 197 27.95 3.15 -5.53
C SER A 197 28.44 2.66 -4.17
N ALA A 198 27.61 1.89 -3.46
CA ALA A 198 27.92 1.39 -2.12
C ALA A 198 28.54 -0.01 -2.19
N THR A 199 29.62 -0.15 -1.44
CA THR A 199 30.43 -1.33 -1.17
C THR A 199 29.61 -2.59 -0.85
N SER A 200 30.12 -3.73 -1.31
CA SER A 200 29.57 -5.08 -1.21
C SER A 200 29.19 -5.48 0.23
N SER A 201 27.89 -5.60 0.49
CA SER A 201 27.37 -6.28 1.68
C SER A 201 26.48 -7.44 1.23
N ALA A 202 26.65 -8.63 1.83
CA ALA A 202 25.99 -9.88 1.45
C ALA A 202 24.54 -9.99 1.95
N PHE A 203 23.93 -8.88 2.39
CA PHE A 203 22.56 -8.87 2.85
C PHE A 203 21.61 -8.67 1.67
N ALA A 204 20.45 -9.35 1.71
CA ALA A 204 19.37 -9.09 0.77
C ALA A 204 18.99 -7.60 0.85
N ARG A 205 19.07 -6.90 -0.28
CA ARG A 205 18.75 -5.47 -0.37
C ARG A 205 17.23 -5.28 -0.23
N PRO A 206 16.76 -4.17 0.37
CA PRO A 206 15.34 -3.83 0.34
C PRO A 206 14.84 -3.71 -1.11
N ALA A 207 13.58 -4.06 -1.34
CA ALA A 207 12.97 -4.20 -2.68
C ALA A 207 13.52 -5.36 -3.54
N ARG A 208 13.84 -6.50 -2.92
CA ARG A 208 13.94 -7.76 -3.65
C ARG A 208 12.59 -8.45 -3.59
N GLY A 209 11.92 -8.57 -4.73
CA GLY A 209 10.78 -9.47 -4.87
C GLY A 209 11.21 -10.90 -4.53
N VAL A 210 10.36 -11.64 -3.81
CA VAL A 210 10.59 -13.05 -3.52
C VAL A 210 10.36 -13.83 -4.81
N ASN A 211 11.45 -14.22 -5.48
CA ASN A 211 11.53 -15.34 -6.40
C ASN A 211 12.71 -16.20 -5.98
#